data_AF-A0A1M5AQR7-F1
#
_entry.id   AF-A0A1M5AQR7-F1
#
_cell.length_a   1.000
_cell.length_b   1.000
_cell.length_c   1.000
_cell.angle_alpha   90.00
_cell.angle_beta   90.00
_cell.angle_gamma   90.00
#
_symmetry.space_group_name_H-M   'P 1'
#
loop_
_entity.id
_entity.type
_entity.pdbx_description
1 polymer ?
#
loop_
_entity_poly.entity_id
_entity_poly.type
_entity_poly.pdbx_seq_one_letter_code
_entity_poly.pdbx_strand_id
1 'polypeptide(L)'
;MSRPNERIFALDALNAISPDCDRDTWVRIAIAAKSADITLPEFDAWSSRGRSYRKKDVEYVWKSINDNSGNSITVSTLYRLALDSGWKPPKEWFDELNEIRGSGNAAQDASKPKPKRTTKRIVRHAPPPAPSPTEMSNKTEEQAEADDQAEQIEKARAKLRAILDAAKPASPDHPYLVRKDVPPNGLLEVDHKAVRSILGYTPSAKAGPLSGRLLIAPLHSGDHVPRSMELIDEQGRKWAMAGLPRRGLAWSSFTAPLSDDTPFCQTYSFLPKQEQS
;
A
#
# COMPACT_ATOMS: atom_id res chain seq x y z
N MET A 1 5.13 16.09 10.45
CA MET A 1 4.51 16.88 11.53
C MET A 1 3.63 15.91 12.29
N SER A 2 3.94 15.64 13.56
CA SER A 2 3.09 14.80 14.42
C SER A 2 1.79 15.55 14.69
N ARG A 3 0.62 14.88 14.62
CA ARG A 3 -0.66 15.59 14.81
C ARG A 3 -0.83 15.88 16.30
N PRO A 4 -1.16 17.11 16.71
CA PRO A 4 -1.22 17.51 18.12
C PRO A 4 -2.12 16.62 18.98
N ASN A 5 -3.13 15.96 18.39
CA ASN A 5 -4.03 15.04 19.09
C ASN A 5 -3.95 13.58 18.64
N GLU A 6 -2.94 13.18 17.85
CA GLU A 6 -2.85 11.84 17.25
C GLU A 6 -2.94 10.72 18.30
N ARG A 7 -2.24 10.89 19.42
CA ARG A 7 -2.22 9.94 20.53
C ARG A 7 -3.60 9.75 21.16
N ILE A 8 -4.37 10.83 21.32
CA ILE A 8 -5.69 10.80 21.95
C ILE A 8 -6.66 9.98 21.10
N PHE A 9 -6.69 10.26 19.79
CA PHE A 9 -7.54 9.52 18.86
C PHE A 9 -7.08 8.07 18.69
N ALA A 10 -5.77 7.82 18.70
CA ALA A 10 -5.24 6.47 18.66
C ALA A 10 -5.65 5.66 19.91
N LEU A 11 -5.63 6.27 21.10
CA LEU A 11 -6.05 5.61 22.33
C LEU A 11 -7.56 5.31 22.35
N ASP A 12 -8.38 6.22 21.83
CA ASP A 12 -9.82 5.99 21.68
C ASP A 12 -10.10 4.84 20.69
N ALA A 13 -9.43 4.86 19.53
CA ALA A 13 -9.49 3.78 18.53
C ALA A 13 -9.05 2.43 19.10
N LEU A 14 -7.96 2.40 19.88
CA LEU A 14 -7.48 1.18 20.55
C LEU A 14 -8.56 0.59 21.45
N ASN A 15 -9.24 1.42 22.25
CA ASN A 15 -10.25 0.97 23.21
C ASN A 15 -11.50 0.40 22.56
N ALA A 16 -11.81 0.82 21.33
CA ALA A 16 -12.92 0.28 20.53
C ALA A 16 -12.63 -1.09 19.92
N ILE A 17 -11.36 -1.49 19.79
CA ILE A 17 -10.95 -2.79 19.25
C ILE A 17 -10.99 -3.83 20.37
N SER A 18 -11.48 -5.03 20.05
CA SER A 18 -11.40 -6.18 20.97
C SER A 18 -9.96 -6.70 21.07
N PRO A 19 -9.42 -6.93 22.29
CA PRO A 19 -8.11 -7.57 22.47
C PRO A 19 -8.12 -9.06 22.12
N ASP A 20 -9.30 -9.68 22.01
CA ASP A 20 -9.46 -11.09 21.62
C ASP A 20 -9.31 -11.23 20.09
N CYS A 21 -8.06 -11.14 19.63
CA CYS A 21 -7.68 -11.35 18.24
C CYS A 21 -6.52 -12.34 18.15
N ASP A 22 -6.18 -12.76 16.93
CA ASP A 22 -5.03 -13.62 16.71
C ASP A 22 -3.71 -12.89 17.05
N ARG A 23 -2.64 -13.65 17.29
CA ARG A 23 -1.36 -13.12 17.76
C ARG A 23 -0.73 -12.12 16.77
N ASP A 24 -0.85 -12.34 15.46
CA ASP A 24 -0.30 -11.43 14.44
C ASP A 24 -1.03 -10.08 14.48
N THR A 25 -2.37 -10.12 14.50
CA THR A 25 -3.19 -8.91 14.64
C THR A 25 -2.88 -8.17 15.95
N TRP A 26 -2.74 -8.89 17.07
CA TRP A 26 -2.40 -8.30 18.35
C TRP A 26 -1.02 -7.60 18.34
N VAL A 27 0.00 -8.22 17.73
CA VAL A 27 1.35 -7.62 17.59
C VAL A 27 1.31 -6.38 16.69
N ARG A 28 0.53 -6.42 15.59
CA ARG A 28 0.34 -5.26 14.71
C ARG A 28 -0.31 -4.08 15.42
N ILE A 29 -1.28 -4.34 16.29
CA ILE A 29 -1.90 -3.32 17.15
C ILE A 29 -0.85 -2.73 18.10
N ALA A 30 0.02 -3.54 18.70
CA ALA A 30 1.10 -3.07 19.58
C ALA A 30 2.07 -2.11 18.85
N ILE A 31 2.50 -2.47 17.63
CA ILE A 31 3.38 -1.62 16.80
C ILE A 31 2.70 -0.31 16.44
N ALA A 32 1.45 -0.39 15.97
CA ALA A 32 0.68 0.79 15.60
C ALA A 32 0.42 1.73 16.79
N ALA A 33 0.12 1.16 17.96
CA ALA A 33 -0.05 1.91 19.21
C ALA A 33 1.24 2.65 19.59
N LYS A 34 2.38 1.96 19.57
CA LYS A 34 3.68 2.58 19.88
C LYS A 34 4.06 3.68 18.88
N SER A 35 3.72 3.51 17.60
CA SER A 35 3.94 4.55 16.58
C SER A 35 3.09 5.82 16.77
N ALA A 36 2.04 5.73 17.59
CA ALA A 36 1.14 6.83 17.94
C ALA A 36 1.41 7.38 19.35
N ASP A 37 2.58 7.10 19.92
CA ASP A 37 2.99 7.48 21.28
C ASP A 37 2.06 6.96 22.40
N ILE A 38 1.31 5.87 22.14
CA ILE A 38 0.62 5.13 23.21
C ILE A 38 1.67 4.44 24.06
N THR A 39 1.53 4.52 25.38
CA THR A 39 2.50 4.00 26.34
C THR A 39 2.24 2.52 26.66
N LEU A 40 3.28 1.82 27.17
CA LEU A 40 3.13 0.43 27.61
C LEU A 40 1.98 0.23 28.61
N PRO A 41 1.83 1.05 29.68
CA PRO A 41 0.73 0.86 30.62
C PRO A 41 -0.66 0.97 29.96
N GLU A 42 -0.83 1.84 28.98
CA GLU A 42 -2.11 2.00 28.26
C GLU A 42 -2.41 0.80 27.37
N PHE A 43 -1.40 0.32 26.65
CA PHE A 43 -1.53 -0.88 25.83
C PHE A 43 -1.71 -2.15 26.67
N ASP A 44 -1.04 -2.26 27.82
CA ASP A 44 -1.20 -3.36 28.78
C ASP A 44 -2.61 -3.36 29.38
N ALA A 45 -3.14 -2.19 29.75
CA ALA A 45 -4.51 -2.06 30.24
C ALA A 45 -5.53 -2.52 29.18
N TRP A 46 -5.35 -2.14 27.91
CA TRP A 46 -6.19 -2.64 26.82
C TRP A 46 -6.05 -4.16 26.63
N SER A 47 -4.82 -4.67 26.57
CA SER A 47 -4.53 -6.09 26.35
C SER A 47 -5.08 -6.97 27.49
N SER A 48 -5.08 -6.46 28.73
CA SER A 48 -5.60 -7.16 29.91
C SER A 48 -7.08 -7.52 29.86
N ARG A 49 -7.85 -6.86 28.97
CA ARG A 49 -9.27 -7.17 28.72
C ARG A 49 -9.46 -8.47 27.93
N GLY A 50 -8.40 -9.02 27.32
CA GLY A 50 -8.44 -10.24 26.50
C GLY A 50 -8.34 -11.53 27.30
N ARG A 51 -9.01 -12.58 26.83
CA ARG A 51 -9.08 -13.89 27.50
C ARG A 51 -7.75 -14.63 27.55
N SER A 52 -6.87 -14.38 26.57
CA SER A 52 -5.53 -14.99 26.48
C SER A 52 -4.41 -14.09 27.03
N TYR A 53 -4.75 -13.06 27.81
CA TYR A 53 -3.78 -12.08 28.31
C TYR A 53 -2.68 -12.73 29.16
N ARG A 54 -1.43 -12.33 28.88
CA ARG A 54 -0.26 -12.65 29.69
C ARG A 54 0.63 -11.41 29.77
N LYS A 55 0.79 -10.86 30.96
CA LYS A 55 1.62 -9.65 31.20
C LYS A 55 3.04 -9.77 30.63
N LYS A 56 3.67 -10.94 30.81
CA LYS A 56 5.01 -11.22 30.28
C LYS A 56 5.09 -11.09 28.75
N ASP A 57 4.04 -11.52 28.04
CA ASP A 57 3.99 -11.47 26.57
C ASP A 57 3.82 -10.04 26.07
N VAL A 58 3.10 -9.20 26.85
CA VAL A 58 2.97 -7.77 26.57
C VAL A 58 4.30 -7.06 26.71
N GLU A 59 4.97 -7.24 27.85
CA GLU A 59 6.28 -6.63 28.10
C GLU A 59 7.33 -7.09 27.07
N TYR A 60 7.31 -8.38 26.70
CA TYR A 60 8.24 -8.94 25.72
C TYR A 60 8.07 -8.30 24.34
N VAL A 61 6.84 -8.30 23.80
CA VAL A 61 6.58 -7.70 22.48
C VAL A 61 6.82 -6.19 22.51
N TRP A 62 6.40 -5.51 23.58
CA TRP A 62 6.58 -4.06 23.66
C TRP A 62 8.04 -3.62 23.62
N LYS A 63 8.92 -4.40 24.24
CA LYS A 63 10.38 -4.21 24.22
C LYS A 63 10.99 -4.55 22.86
N SER A 64 10.43 -5.51 22.12
CA SER A 64 10.96 -5.91 20.82
C SER A 64 10.62 -4.93 19.69
N ILE A 65 9.63 -4.05 19.87
CA ILE A 65 9.29 -3.03 18.88
C ILE A 65 10.38 -1.95 18.89
N ASN A 66 11.20 -1.92 17.85
CA ASN A 66 12.27 -0.94 17.69
C ASN A 66 11.90 0.09 16.63
N ASP A 67 12.14 1.38 16.91
CA ASP A 67 11.82 2.49 16.01
C ASP A 67 12.63 2.45 14.69
N ASN A 68 13.71 1.67 14.66
CA ASN A 68 14.63 1.52 13.51
C ASN A 68 14.50 0.17 12.78
N SER A 69 13.45 -0.62 13.04
CA SER A 69 13.28 -1.98 12.48
C SER A 69 12.77 -2.03 11.04
N GLY A 70 12.56 -0.90 10.36
CA GLY A 70 11.94 -0.90 9.03
C GLY A 70 10.46 -1.26 9.03
N ASN A 71 9.83 -1.36 10.21
CA ASN A 71 8.40 -1.62 10.35
C ASN A 71 7.57 -0.53 9.66
N SER A 72 6.88 -0.91 8.59
CA SER A 72 5.98 -0.02 7.82
C SER A 72 4.60 0.18 8.47
N ILE A 73 4.36 -0.47 9.61
CA ILE A 73 3.09 -0.41 10.34
C ILE A 73 3.03 0.91 11.11
N THR A 74 2.10 1.77 10.72
CA THR A 74 1.81 3.05 11.38
C THR A 74 0.47 3.02 12.10
N VAL A 75 0.15 4.10 12.82
CA VAL A 75 -1.16 4.37 13.45
C VAL A 75 -2.36 4.14 12.52
N SER A 76 -2.18 4.28 11.21
CA SER A 76 -3.23 3.97 10.21
C SER A 76 -3.77 2.55 10.32
N THR A 77 -2.94 1.59 10.76
CA THR A 77 -3.36 0.20 10.98
C THR A 77 -4.36 0.11 12.13
N LEU A 78 -4.12 0.87 13.20
CA LEU A 78 -5.00 0.95 14.36
C LEU A 78 -6.35 1.54 13.99
N TYR A 79 -6.36 2.68 13.29
CA TYR A 79 -7.61 3.32 12.85
C TYR A 79 -8.44 2.42 11.93
N ARG A 80 -7.79 1.69 11.01
CA ARG A 80 -8.50 0.74 10.13
C ARG A 80 -9.20 -0.35 10.94
N LEU A 81 -8.51 -0.97 11.90
CA LEU A 81 -9.09 -2.04 12.72
C LEU A 81 -10.22 -1.53 13.61
N ALA A 82 -10.11 -0.29 14.11
CA ALA A 82 -11.16 0.34 14.89
C ALA A 82 -12.41 0.59 14.03
N LEU A 83 -12.25 1.13 12.81
CA LEU A 83 -13.34 1.34 11.85
C LEU A 83 -14.03 0.01 11.49
N ASP A 84 -13.25 -1.04 11.24
CA ASP A 84 -13.77 -2.39 10.97
C ASP A 84 -14.57 -2.95 12.16
N SER A 85 -14.27 -2.51 13.39
CA SER A 85 -14.97 -2.86 14.62
C SER A 85 -16.16 -1.95 14.94
N GLY A 86 -16.47 -0.99 14.05
CA GLY A 86 -17.59 -0.04 14.22
C GLY A 86 -17.25 1.22 15.01
N TRP A 87 -15.98 1.50 15.29
CA TRP A 87 -15.54 2.76 15.88
C TRP A 87 -15.92 3.94 14.98
N LYS A 88 -16.43 5.01 15.59
CA LYS A 88 -16.78 6.24 14.88
C LYS A 88 -15.79 7.32 15.31
N PRO A 89 -14.87 7.74 14.43
CA PRO A 89 -13.91 8.77 14.79
C PRO A 89 -14.64 10.06 15.20
N PRO A 90 -14.13 10.77 16.21
CA PRO A 90 -14.69 12.04 16.64
C PRO A 90 -14.57 13.08 15.53
N LYS A 91 -15.45 14.10 15.52
CA LYS A 91 -15.48 15.11 14.46
C LYS A 91 -14.14 15.85 14.34
N GLU A 92 -13.53 16.11 15.49
CA GLU A 92 -12.23 16.75 15.67
C GLU A 92 -11.10 16.01 14.94
N TRP A 93 -11.23 14.69 14.75
CA TRP A 93 -10.28 13.89 13.97
C TRP A 93 -10.30 14.26 12.48
N PHE A 94 -11.48 14.58 11.93
CA PHE A 94 -11.62 15.05 10.56
C PHE A 94 -11.24 16.52 10.39
N ASP A 95 -11.57 17.35 11.39
CA ASP A 95 -11.21 18.77 11.40
C ASP A 95 -9.67 18.92 11.39
N GLU A 96 -8.95 18.16 12.22
CA GLU A 96 -7.47 18.17 12.26
C GLU A 96 -6.84 17.66 10.94
N LEU A 97 -7.44 16.64 10.30
CA LEU A 97 -7.01 16.16 8.98
C LEU A 97 -7.19 17.22 7.89
N ASN A 98 -8.30 17.95 7.94
CA ASN A 98 -8.62 19.00 6.99
C ASN A 98 -7.77 20.25 7.22
N GLU A 99 -7.45 20.59 8.47
CA GLU A 99 -6.53 21.68 8.83
C GLU A 99 -5.09 21.39 8.39
N ILE A 100 -4.60 20.15 8.58
CA ILE A 100 -3.27 19.75 8.08
C ILE A 100 -3.20 19.84 6.55
N ARG A 101 -4.29 19.47 5.85
CA ARG A 101 -4.37 19.58 4.37
C ARG A 101 -4.59 21.01 3.89
N GLY A 102 -5.37 21.81 4.61
CA GLY A 102 -5.75 23.18 4.27
C GLY A 102 -4.71 24.24 4.67
N SER A 103 -3.88 23.98 5.66
CA SER A 103 -2.75 24.82 6.05
C SER A 103 -1.50 24.58 5.19
N GLY A 104 -1.51 23.56 4.33
CA GLY A 104 -0.49 23.35 3.31
C GLY A 104 -0.81 24.17 2.06
N ASN A 105 -0.05 25.25 1.82
CA ASN A 105 -0.09 26.03 0.58
C ASN A 105 -0.33 25.15 -0.66
N ALA A 106 -1.41 25.43 -1.39
CA ALA A 106 -1.72 24.87 -2.72
C ALA A 106 -0.73 25.34 -3.83
N ALA A 107 0.51 25.70 -3.50
CA ALA A 107 1.46 26.27 -4.45
C ALA A 107 2.95 25.95 -4.21
N GLN A 108 3.32 25.06 -3.26
CA GLN A 108 4.74 24.76 -3.00
C GLN A 108 5.01 23.27 -2.67
N ASP A 109 4.70 22.36 -3.59
CA ASP A 109 5.20 20.95 -3.50
C ASP A 109 5.82 20.44 -4.81
N ALA A 110 6.37 21.35 -5.62
CA ALA A 110 7.07 21.01 -6.86
C ALA A 110 8.59 21.26 -6.80
N SER A 111 9.18 21.63 -5.65
CA SER A 111 10.61 21.99 -5.62
C SER A 111 11.37 21.65 -4.33
N LYS A 112 11.11 20.52 -3.68
CA LYS A 112 12.06 19.99 -2.67
C LYS A 112 12.95 18.92 -3.30
N PRO A 113 14.29 19.11 -3.35
CA PRO A 113 15.19 18.07 -3.81
C PRO A 113 15.17 16.89 -2.82
N LYS A 114 15.13 15.67 -3.36
CA LYS A 114 15.27 14.40 -2.61
C LYS A 114 16.44 14.49 -1.61
N PRO A 115 16.29 14.06 -0.35
CA PRO A 115 17.41 14.07 0.59
C PRO A 115 18.55 13.19 0.03
N LYS A 116 19.70 13.81 -0.21
CA LYS A 116 20.93 13.12 -0.58
C LYS A 116 21.35 12.26 0.60
N ARG A 117 21.53 10.95 0.36
CA ARG A 117 22.09 9.98 1.31
C ARG A 117 23.46 10.49 1.78
N THR A 118 23.49 11.12 2.94
CA THR A 118 24.70 11.71 3.51
C THR A 118 25.28 10.71 4.49
N THR A 119 26.35 10.04 4.07
CA THR A 119 27.24 9.25 4.93
C THR A 119 27.97 10.19 5.89
N LYS A 120 27.63 10.18 7.18
CA LYS A 120 28.51 10.67 8.27
C LYS A 120 28.37 9.76 9.48
N ARG A 121 29.39 8.93 9.74
CA ARG A 121 30.58 9.18 10.58
C ARG A 121 30.31 8.74 12.02
N ILE A 122 30.69 7.48 12.27
CA ILE A 122 30.67 6.79 13.56
C ILE A 122 31.55 7.54 14.57
N VAL A 123 30.94 8.00 15.66
CA VAL A 123 31.64 8.41 16.87
C VAL A 123 31.82 7.16 17.73
N ARG A 124 33.06 6.82 18.08
CA ARG A 124 33.40 5.63 18.86
C ARG A 124 32.91 5.81 20.30
N HIS A 125 31.91 5.05 20.71
CA HIS A 125 31.63 4.75 22.12
C HIS A 125 31.94 3.27 22.37
N ALA A 126 32.37 2.98 23.60
CA ALA A 126 32.95 1.71 24.06
C ALA A 126 32.13 0.46 23.67
N PRO A 127 32.78 -0.70 23.46
CA PRO A 127 32.12 -1.90 22.95
C PRO A 127 31.04 -2.41 23.93
N PRO A 128 29.82 -2.72 23.46
CA PRO A 128 28.84 -3.45 24.25
C PRO A 128 29.34 -4.89 24.53
N PRO A 129 28.92 -5.53 25.64
CA PRO A 129 29.25 -6.92 25.90
C PRO A 129 28.80 -7.81 24.75
N ALA A 130 29.61 -8.83 24.44
CA ALA A 130 29.48 -9.65 23.24
C ALA A 130 28.04 -10.18 23.02
N PRO A 131 27.51 -10.09 21.78
CA PRO A 131 26.18 -10.61 21.46
C PRO A 131 26.13 -12.12 21.66
N SER A 132 25.02 -12.60 22.20
CA SER A 132 24.79 -14.03 22.38
C SER A 132 24.63 -14.74 21.01
N PRO A 133 25.03 -16.02 20.86
CA PRO A 133 25.04 -16.70 19.55
C PRO A 133 23.70 -16.74 18.80
N THR A 134 22.58 -16.56 19.50
CA THR A 134 21.22 -16.67 18.94
C THR A 134 20.76 -15.40 18.21
N GLU A 135 21.24 -14.21 18.61
CA GLU A 135 20.85 -12.93 18.00
C GLU A 135 21.50 -12.69 16.62
N MET A 136 22.60 -13.40 16.35
CA MET A 136 23.32 -13.32 15.08
C MET A 136 22.66 -14.12 13.96
N SER A 137 22.00 -15.26 14.29
CA SER A 137 21.30 -16.10 13.30
C SER A 137 20.03 -15.41 12.80
N ASN A 138 19.19 -14.91 13.71
CA ASN A 138 17.91 -14.30 13.35
C ASN A 138 18.05 -13.02 12.52
N LYS A 139 19.10 -12.22 12.76
CA LYS A 139 19.34 -10.97 12.02
C LYS A 139 19.85 -11.21 10.60
N THR A 140 20.60 -12.30 10.39
CA THR A 140 21.06 -12.71 9.06
C THR A 140 19.91 -13.33 8.25
N GLU A 141 19.05 -14.11 8.89
CA GLU A 141 17.85 -14.70 8.29
C GLU A 141 16.82 -13.62 7.89
N GLU A 142 16.53 -12.66 8.77
CA GLU A 142 15.60 -11.55 8.49
C GLU A 142 16.08 -10.64 7.34
N GLN A 143 17.39 -10.37 7.28
CA GLN A 143 17.97 -9.61 6.17
C GLN A 143 17.90 -10.40 4.86
N ALA A 144 18.18 -11.70 4.89
CA ALA A 144 18.08 -12.56 3.71
C ALA A 144 16.63 -12.64 3.19
N GLU A 145 15.64 -12.76 4.09
CA GLU A 145 14.23 -12.75 3.71
C GLU A 145 13.79 -11.40 3.12
N ALA A 146 14.28 -10.29 3.66
CA ALA A 146 14.00 -8.95 3.11
C ALA A 146 14.63 -8.76 1.72
N ASP A 147 15.86 -9.23 1.52
CA ASP A 147 16.56 -9.20 0.24
C ASP A 147 15.85 -10.08 -0.80
N ASP A 148 15.43 -11.29 -0.41
CA ASP A 148 14.63 -12.19 -1.24
C ASP A 148 13.29 -11.55 -1.63
N GLN A 149 12.59 -10.94 -0.67
CA GLN A 149 11.35 -10.22 -0.96
C GLN A 149 11.56 -9.06 -1.92
N ALA A 150 12.63 -8.27 -1.75
CA ALA A 150 12.97 -7.19 -2.65
C ALA A 150 13.26 -7.70 -4.07
N GLU A 151 13.99 -8.82 -4.19
CA GLU A 151 14.26 -9.47 -5.48
C GLU A 151 12.94 -9.96 -6.14
N GLN A 152 12.03 -10.56 -5.38
CA GLN A 152 10.73 -10.99 -5.90
C GLN A 152 9.87 -9.81 -6.37
N ILE A 153 9.89 -8.68 -5.65
CA ILE A 153 9.18 -7.45 -6.04
C ILE A 153 9.74 -6.91 -7.37
N GLU A 154 11.06 -6.86 -7.53
CA GLU A 154 11.67 -6.40 -8.78
C GLU A 154 11.39 -7.35 -9.95
N LYS A 155 11.44 -8.67 -9.73
CA LYS A 155 11.01 -9.67 -10.71
C LYS A 155 9.54 -9.49 -11.11
N ALA A 156 8.66 -9.22 -10.15
CA ALA A 156 7.25 -8.96 -10.43
C ALA A 156 7.04 -7.66 -11.23
N ARG A 157 7.80 -6.60 -10.94
CA ARG A 157 7.79 -5.34 -11.71
C ARG A 157 8.28 -5.52 -13.14
N ALA A 158 9.33 -6.32 -13.34
CA ALA A 158 9.83 -6.64 -14.67
C ALA A 158 8.76 -7.37 -15.50
N LYS A 159 8.05 -8.33 -14.89
CA LYS A 159 6.92 -9.04 -15.53
C LYS A 159 5.74 -8.12 -15.84
N LEU A 160 5.38 -7.22 -14.92
CA LEU A 160 4.36 -6.18 -15.14
C LEU A 160 4.70 -5.37 -16.40
N ARG A 161 5.91 -4.81 -16.45
CA ARG A 161 6.37 -3.99 -17.58
C ARG A 161 6.37 -4.78 -18.89
N ALA A 162 6.89 -5.99 -18.90
CA ALA A 162 6.89 -6.85 -20.09
C ALA A 162 5.47 -7.15 -20.60
N ILE A 163 4.49 -7.32 -19.71
CA ILE A 163 3.09 -7.54 -20.11
C ILE A 163 2.47 -6.26 -20.67
N LEU A 164 2.74 -5.10 -20.07
CA LEU A 164 2.26 -3.80 -20.57
C LEU A 164 2.89 -3.45 -21.93
N ASP A 165 4.18 -3.72 -22.12
CA ASP A 165 4.88 -3.49 -23.39
C ASP A 165 4.37 -4.40 -24.52
N ALA A 166 3.93 -5.62 -24.19
CA ALA A 166 3.33 -6.56 -25.14
C ALA A 166 1.84 -6.27 -25.42
N ALA A 167 1.23 -5.36 -24.65
CA ALA A 167 -0.17 -5.04 -24.77
C ALA A 167 -0.42 -3.91 -25.76
N LYS A 168 -1.65 -3.81 -26.22
CA LYS A 168 -2.14 -2.73 -27.08
C LYS A 168 -3.42 -2.13 -26.49
N PRO A 169 -3.86 -0.94 -26.90
CA PRO A 169 -5.13 -0.38 -26.42
C PRO A 169 -6.29 -1.36 -26.61
N ALA A 170 -7.15 -1.49 -25.60
CA ALA A 170 -8.28 -2.40 -25.65
C ALA A 170 -9.29 -1.97 -26.73
N SER A 171 -9.73 -2.93 -27.53
CA SER A 171 -10.71 -2.67 -28.58
C SER A 171 -12.13 -2.61 -28.01
N PRO A 172 -13.00 -1.69 -28.48
CA PRO A 172 -14.40 -1.60 -28.01
C PRO A 172 -15.23 -2.87 -28.23
N ASP A 173 -14.84 -3.74 -29.18
CA ASP A 173 -15.51 -5.03 -29.44
C ASP A 173 -15.13 -6.13 -28.44
N HIS A 174 -14.29 -5.83 -27.44
CA HIS A 174 -13.88 -6.84 -26.47
C HIS A 174 -15.13 -7.44 -25.76
N PRO A 175 -15.30 -8.78 -25.72
CA PRO A 175 -16.55 -9.42 -25.26
C PRO A 175 -16.98 -8.98 -23.85
N TYR A 176 -16.01 -8.77 -22.96
CA TYR A 176 -16.27 -8.25 -21.62
C TYR A 176 -16.82 -6.81 -21.62
N LEU A 177 -16.26 -5.92 -22.45
CA LEU A 177 -16.65 -4.51 -22.51
C LEU A 177 -18.05 -4.36 -23.08
N VAL A 178 -18.34 -5.04 -24.20
CA VAL A 178 -19.67 -5.06 -24.81
C VAL A 178 -20.72 -5.56 -23.82
N ARG A 179 -20.42 -6.65 -23.10
CA ARG A 179 -21.35 -7.20 -22.10
C ARG A 179 -21.55 -6.28 -20.89
N LYS A 180 -20.55 -5.47 -20.54
CA LYS A 180 -20.62 -4.52 -19.41
C LYS A 180 -21.08 -3.12 -19.81
N ASP A 181 -21.18 -2.85 -21.11
CA ASP A 181 -21.49 -1.53 -21.68
C ASP A 181 -20.56 -0.44 -21.14
N VAL A 182 -19.25 -0.74 -21.13
CA VAL A 182 -18.21 0.17 -20.63
C VAL A 182 -17.21 0.46 -21.75
N PRO A 183 -16.83 1.74 -21.98
CA PRO A 183 -15.79 2.06 -22.95
C PRO A 183 -14.42 1.53 -22.50
N PRO A 184 -13.50 1.22 -23.43
CA PRO A 184 -12.19 0.69 -23.10
C PRO A 184 -11.26 1.65 -22.34
N ASN A 185 -11.55 2.96 -22.28
CA ASN A 185 -10.71 4.04 -21.74
C ASN A 185 -9.63 3.62 -20.71
N GLY A 186 -8.36 3.67 -21.13
CA GLY A 186 -7.20 3.34 -20.28
C GLY A 186 -6.92 1.84 -20.09
N LEU A 187 -7.79 0.96 -20.58
CA LEU A 187 -7.58 -0.49 -20.60
C LEU A 187 -6.74 -0.88 -21.81
N LEU A 188 -5.93 -1.91 -21.60
CA LEU A 188 -5.16 -2.55 -22.65
C LEU A 188 -5.71 -3.95 -22.89
N GLU A 189 -5.34 -4.56 -24.01
CA GLU A 189 -5.61 -5.96 -24.29
C GLU A 189 -4.33 -6.70 -24.68
N VAL A 190 -4.26 -7.97 -24.30
CA VAL A 190 -3.15 -8.88 -24.60
C VAL A 190 -3.68 -10.30 -24.78
N ASP A 191 -3.05 -11.08 -25.66
CA ASP A 191 -3.37 -12.50 -25.80
C ASP A 191 -2.86 -13.30 -24.59
N HIS A 192 -3.68 -14.19 -24.04
CA HIS A 192 -3.30 -15.02 -22.90
C HIS A 192 -2.00 -15.83 -23.11
N LYS A 193 -1.65 -16.20 -24.35
CA LYS A 193 -0.40 -16.92 -24.67
C LYS A 193 0.83 -16.05 -24.41
N ALA A 194 0.77 -14.76 -24.74
CA ALA A 194 1.86 -13.82 -24.45
C ALA A 194 2.05 -13.67 -22.94
N VAL A 195 0.94 -13.53 -22.20
CA VAL A 195 0.97 -13.48 -20.72
C VAL A 195 1.56 -14.77 -20.13
N ARG A 196 1.16 -15.94 -20.64
CA ARG A 196 1.74 -17.24 -20.23
C ARG A 196 3.25 -17.28 -20.48
N SER A 197 3.71 -16.79 -21.63
CA SER A 197 5.13 -16.76 -21.97
C SER A 197 5.93 -15.86 -21.03
N ILE A 198 5.39 -14.71 -20.63
CA ILE A 198 6.08 -13.75 -19.75
C ILE A 198 6.05 -14.22 -18.29
N LEU A 199 4.92 -14.74 -17.80
CA LEU A 199 4.79 -15.18 -16.42
C LEU A 199 5.47 -16.52 -16.16
N GLY A 200 5.54 -17.39 -17.17
CA GLY A 200 5.96 -18.79 -17.07
C GLY A 200 4.83 -19.76 -16.67
N TYR A 201 3.64 -19.24 -16.39
CA TYR A 201 2.45 -20.01 -16.01
C TYR A 201 1.19 -19.34 -16.56
N THR A 202 0.08 -20.09 -16.60
CA THR A 202 -1.22 -19.52 -16.99
C THR A 202 -1.92 -18.95 -15.76
N PRO A 203 -2.22 -17.63 -15.69
CA PRO A 203 -2.92 -17.05 -14.55
C PRO A 203 -4.33 -17.63 -14.45
N SER A 204 -4.78 -17.92 -13.23
CA SER A 204 -6.07 -18.55 -12.97
C SER A 204 -6.90 -17.80 -11.94
N ALA A 205 -8.20 -17.71 -12.21
CA ALA A 205 -9.20 -17.24 -11.25
C ALA A 205 -9.81 -18.44 -10.49
N LYS A 206 -10.71 -18.18 -9.53
CA LYS A 206 -11.45 -19.23 -8.81
C LYS A 206 -12.16 -20.23 -9.74
N ALA A 207 -12.61 -19.76 -10.90
CA ALA A 207 -13.32 -20.56 -11.90
C ALA A 207 -12.41 -21.11 -13.02
N GLY A 208 -11.09 -21.19 -12.79
CA GLY A 208 -10.14 -21.81 -13.71
C GLY A 208 -9.18 -20.83 -14.42
N PRO A 209 -8.35 -21.33 -15.35
CA PRO A 209 -7.34 -20.54 -16.06
C PRO A 209 -7.99 -19.47 -16.95
N LEU A 210 -7.38 -18.30 -17.00
CA LEU A 210 -7.75 -17.24 -17.94
C LEU A 210 -7.37 -17.65 -19.37
N SER A 211 -8.19 -17.26 -20.33
CA SER A 211 -8.05 -17.66 -21.74
C SER A 211 -8.59 -16.60 -22.68
N GLY A 212 -8.17 -16.64 -23.94
CA GLY A 212 -8.64 -15.73 -25.00
C GLY A 212 -7.94 -14.38 -24.97
N ARG A 213 -8.68 -13.33 -25.35
CA ARG A 213 -8.26 -11.93 -25.23
C ARG A 213 -8.42 -11.48 -23.78
N LEU A 214 -7.33 -11.05 -23.16
CA LEU A 214 -7.33 -10.57 -21.79
C LEU A 214 -7.30 -9.04 -21.80
N LEU A 215 -8.23 -8.43 -21.07
CA LEU A 215 -8.11 -7.02 -20.69
C LEU A 215 -7.11 -6.88 -19.57
N ILE A 216 -6.32 -5.82 -19.64
CA ILE A 216 -5.43 -5.36 -18.59
C ILE A 216 -5.99 -4.06 -18.05
N ALA A 217 -6.19 -4.02 -16.74
CA ALA A 217 -6.45 -2.80 -15.99
C ALA A 217 -5.17 -2.41 -15.22
N PRO A 218 -4.36 -1.47 -15.73
CA PRO A 218 -3.18 -1.01 -15.01
C PRO A 218 -3.60 -0.22 -13.77
N LEU A 219 -2.94 -0.50 -12.65
CA LEU A 219 -3.21 0.11 -11.35
C LEU A 219 -2.14 1.17 -11.07
N HIS A 220 -2.56 2.42 -10.89
CA HIS A 220 -1.65 3.56 -10.75
C HIS A 220 -1.67 4.14 -9.35
N SER A 221 -0.57 4.77 -8.98
CA SER A 221 -0.54 5.76 -7.91
C SER A 221 -0.84 7.15 -8.50
N GLY A 222 -0.78 8.21 -7.68
CA GLY A 222 -1.02 9.59 -8.14
C GLY A 222 -0.05 10.13 -9.20
N ASP A 223 0.98 9.37 -9.59
CA ASP A 223 1.97 9.70 -10.63
C ASP A 223 1.64 9.10 -12.01
N HIS A 224 0.50 8.41 -12.16
CA HIS A 224 0.09 7.75 -13.41
C HIS A 224 1.07 6.68 -13.93
N VAL A 225 2.00 6.21 -13.10
CA VAL A 225 2.87 5.08 -13.43
C VAL A 225 2.23 3.78 -12.94
N PRO A 226 2.05 2.76 -13.80
CA PRO A 226 1.51 1.48 -13.37
C PRO A 226 2.40 0.83 -12.29
N ARG A 227 1.82 0.54 -11.12
CA ARG A 227 2.51 -0.14 -10.00
C ARG A 227 2.06 -1.58 -9.81
N SER A 228 0.94 -1.94 -10.42
CA SER A 228 0.36 -3.28 -10.45
C SER A 228 -0.64 -3.38 -11.60
N MET A 229 -1.26 -4.54 -11.81
CA MET A 229 -2.31 -4.71 -12.82
C MET A 229 -3.31 -5.80 -12.42
N GLU A 230 -4.51 -5.70 -12.98
CA GLU A 230 -5.49 -6.79 -13.03
C GLU A 230 -5.70 -7.27 -14.46
N LEU A 231 -5.84 -8.59 -14.62
CA LEU A 231 -6.21 -9.24 -15.88
C LEU A 231 -7.66 -9.69 -15.81
N ILE A 232 -8.40 -9.51 -16.90
CA ILE A 232 -9.81 -9.90 -17.01
C ILE A 232 -9.99 -10.63 -18.34
N ASP A 233 -10.49 -11.87 -18.31
CA ASP A 233 -10.81 -12.57 -19.57
C ASP A 233 -12.17 -12.17 -20.16
N GLU A 234 -12.48 -12.75 -21.30
CA GLU A 234 -13.75 -12.53 -22.02
C GLU A 234 -14.99 -12.93 -21.19
N GLN A 235 -14.85 -13.91 -20.28
CA GLN A 235 -15.92 -14.32 -19.36
C GLN A 235 -16.04 -13.40 -18.13
N GLY A 236 -15.10 -12.48 -17.93
CA GLY A 236 -15.03 -11.59 -16.78
C GLY A 236 -14.39 -12.21 -15.55
N ARG A 237 -13.67 -13.33 -15.70
CA ARG A 237 -12.83 -13.88 -14.63
C ARG A 237 -11.63 -12.98 -14.45
N LYS A 238 -11.32 -12.64 -13.19
CA LYS A 238 -10.27 -11.68 -12.84
C LYS A 238 -9.10 -12.36 -12.17
N TRP A 239 -7.90 -11.90 -12.50
CA TRP A 239 -6.67 -12.26 -11.82
C TRP A 239 -5.89 -11.00 -11.49
N ALA A 240 -5.28 -10.96 -10.30
CA ALA A 240 -4.46 -9.83 -9.87
C ALA A 240 -3.02 -10.28 -9.67
N MET A 241 -2.07 -9.44 -10.08
CA MET A 241 -0.66 -9.75 -9.94
C MET A 241 -0.23 -9.82 -8.47
N ALA A 242 0.32 -10.96 -8.07
CA ALA A 242 0.85 -11.18 -6.73
C ALA A 242 2.23 -10.50 -6.56
N GLY A 243 2.58 -10.16 -5.32
CA GLY A 243 3.86 -9.53 -4.97
C GLY A 243 3.93 -8.02 -5.19
N LEU A 244 2.94 -7.41 -5.83
CA LEU A 244 2.86 -5.97 -6.02
C LEU A 244 1.76 -5.33 -5.13
N PRO A 245 1.96 -4.08 -4.67
CA PRO A 245 0.96 -3.39 -3.87
C PRO A 245 -0.32 -3.18 -4.70
N ARG A 246 -1.47 -3.30 -4.04
CA ARG A 246 -2.80 -3.02 -4.64
C ARG A 246 -3.60 -1.97 -3.88
N ARG A 247 -3.28 -1.77 -2.60
CA ARG A 247 -3.98 -0.82 -1.75
C ARG A 247 -3.56 0.61 -2.11
N GLY A 248 -4.53 1.50 -2.25
CA GLY A 248 -4.30 2.90 -2.61
C GLY A 248 -4.00 3.13 -4.09
N LEU A 249 -4.14 2.10 -4.94
CA LEU A 249 -4.06 2.24 -6.38
C LEU A 249 -5.46 2.37 -6.98
N ALA A 250 -5.58 3.19 -8.02
CA ALA A 250 -6.83 3.39 -8.74
C ALA A 250 -6.70 2.93 -10.20
N TRP A 251 -7.84 2.57 -10.79
CA TRP A 251 -7.95 2.44 -12.24
C TRP A 251 -7.87 3.84 -12.84
N SER A 252 -7.04 4.01 -13.87
CA SER A 252 -7.07 5.25 -14.65
C SER A 252 -8.17 5.12 -15.71
N SER A 253 -8.99 6.15 -15.88
CA SER A 253 -9.79 6.35 -17.11
C SER A 253 -8.96 7.03 -18.21
N PHE A 254 -7.64 7.15 -18.00
CA PHE A 254 -6.73 7.92 -18.85
C PHE A 254 -5.97 6.97 -19.78
N THR A 255 -6.14 7.16 -21.08
CA THR A 255 -5.30 6.55 -22.10
C THR A 255 -3.97 7.29 -22.10
N ALA A 256 -2.97 6.81 -21.36
CA ALA A 256 -1.61 7.33 -21.49
C ALA A 256 -1.08 6.92 -22.89
N PRO A 257 -0.53 7.85 -23.69
CA PRO A 257 0.11 7.47 -24.94
C PRO A 257 1.31 6.57 -24.63
N LEU A 258 1.35 5.40 -25.27
CA LEU A 258 2.48 4.47 -25.25
C LEU A 258 3.62 5.06 -26.09
N SER A 259 4.35 6.03 -25.55
CA SER A 259 5.72 6.40 -25.92
C SER A 259 6.18 7.58 -25.08
N ASP A 260 7.32 7.43 -24.41
CA ASP A 260 8.12 8.55 -23.92
C ASP A 260 8.48 9.43 -25.13
N ASP A 261 7.87 10.61 -25.21
CA ASP A 261 8.53 11.88 -25.54
C ASP A 261 7.46 12.96 -25.78
N THR A 262 7.40 13.92 -24.84
CA THR A 262 7.25 15.39 -25.01
C THR A 262 6.45 15.97 -23.85
N PRO A 263 7.01 16.93 -23.07
CA PRO A 263 6.27 17.64 -22.04
C PRO A 263 5.43 18.73 -22.71
N PHE A 264 4.13 18.76 -22.46
CA PHE A 264 3.34 19.93 -22.82
C PHE A 264 2.44 20.36 -21.67
N CYS A 265 2.98 21.34 -20.95
CA CYS A 265 2.19 22.34 -20.23
C CYS A 265 1.56 23.25 -21.29
N GLN A 266 0.27 23.12 -21.54
CA GLN A 266 -0.56 24.24 -22.00
C GLN A 266 -1.95 24.14 -21.37
N THR A 267 -2.16 25.09 -20.45
CA THR A 267 -3.37 25.90 -20.29
C THR A 267 -4.44 25.64 -21.36
N TYR A 268 -5.64 25.21 -20.95
CA TYR A 268 -6.84 25.59 -21.67
C TYR A 268 -7.87 26.20 -20.73
N SER A 269 -8.14 27.44 -21.08
CA SER A 269 -9.09 28.37 -20.53
C SER A 269 -10.51 27.78 -20.46
N PHE A 270 -11.10 28.01 -19.30
CA PHE A 270 -12.52 28.24 -19.08
C PHE A 270 -13.15 29.08 -20.20
N LEU A 271 -14.31 28.65 -20.76
CA LEU A 271 -15.37 29.47 -21.38
C LEU A 271 -16.56 28.54 -21.79
N PRO A 272 -17.80 29.04 -21.97
CA PRO A 272 -18.90 28.78 -21.04
C PRO A 272 -20.10 28.02 -21.66
N LYS A 273 -21.07 27.71 -20.77
CA LYS A 273 -22.40 27.15 -21.03
C LYS A 273 -23.07 27.70 -22.29
N GLN A 274 -23.59 26.80 -23.13
CA GLN A 274 -24.65 27.10 -24.07
C GLN A 274 -25.99 26.83 -23.38
N GLU A 275 -26.79 27.89 -23.34
CA GLU A 275 -28.17 27.95 -22.87
C GLU A 275 -29.08 27.42 -23.98
N GLN A 276 -30.03 26.56 -23.62
CA GLN A 276 -31.11 26.14 -24.50
C GLN A 276 -32.25 27.15 -24.42
N SER A 277 -32.55 27.80 -25.54
CA SER A 277 -33.91 28.11 -26.04
C SER A 277 -33.83 28.55 -27.49
#